data_AF-W4L1U3-F1
#
_entry.id   AF-W4L1U3-F1
#
_cell.length_a   1.000
_cell.length_b   1.000
_cell.length_c   1.000
_cell.angle_alpha   90.00
_cell.angle_beta   90.00
_cell.angle_gamma   90.00
#
_symmetry.space_group_name_H-M   'P 1'
#
loop_
_entity.id
_entity.type
_entity.pdbx_description
1 polymer ?
#
loop_
_entity_poly.entity_id
_entity_poly.type
_entity_poly.pdbx_seq_one_letter_code
_entity_poly.pdbx_strand_id
1 'polypeptide(L)'
;MLAHQSPEPDPPIAIHPADGAEQGERQDFGPQGTPTEEWLLHKTPDGQHPDGVEQARLWLLNRARQNPEAEGIRLATSQEPDVAGGRDFFEVDIALLQAEFASYAPKPPAAFDRRLYEAARLHSEDLIARDAQDHNGQIDRIRDAGFQFSFVRVNVFAFTFHRI
;
A
#
# COMPACT_ATOMS: atom_id res chain seq x y z
N MET A 1 17.40 -14.54 28.10
CA MET A 1 16.02 -14.04 27.87
C MET A 1 16.15 -12.60 27.38
N LEU A 2 15.92 -12.34 26.10
CA LEU A 2 15.98 -10.98 25.56
C LEU A 2 14.64 -10.28 25.82
N ALA A 3 14.72 -9.14 26.50
CA ALA A 3 13.57 -8.28 26.78
C ALA A 3 13.02 -7.70 25.47
N HIS A 4 11.70 -7.74 25.29
CA HIS A 4 11.00 -6.96 24.27
C HIS A 4 11.24 -5.48 24.56
N GLN A 5 12.06 -4.81 23.75
CA GLN A 5 12.10 -3.35 23.73
C GLN A 5 10.84 -2.87 23.01
N SER A 6 9.96 -2.20 23.76
CA SER A 6 8.89 -1.40 23.18
C SER A 6 9.49 -0.30 22.29
N PRO A 7 8.84 0.07 21.18
CA PRO A 7 9.30 1.19 20.36
C PRO A 7 9.38 2.48 21.17
N GLU A 8 10.35 3.33 20.82
CA GLU A 8 10.67 4.59 21.51
C GLU A 8 9.47 5.56 21.43
N PRO A 9 9.10 6.23 22.55
CA PRO A 9 8.06 7.24 22.53
C PRO A 9 8.55 8.45 21.73
N ASP A 10 7.83 8.79 20.65
CA ASP A 10 8.10 9.86 19.68
C ASP A 10 9.26 9.63 18.69
N PRO A 11 9.04 8.82 17.62
CA PRO A 11 9.97 8.74 16.51
C PRO A 11 10.08 10.10 15.78
N PRO A 12 11.28 10.47 15.28
CA PRO A 12 11.51 11.78 14.67
C PRO A 12 10.64 11.99 13.42
N ILE A 13 9.98 13.15 13.35
CA ILE A 13 9.18 13.58 12.20
C ILE A 13 10.08 14.33 11.21
N ALA A 14 10.23 13.80 10.00
CA ALA A 14 10.87 14.51 8.89
C ALA A 14 9.85 15.46 8.22
N ILE A 15 10.09 16.77 8.31
CA ILE A 15 9.31 17.79 7.60
C ILE A 15 9.94 17.97 6.22
N HIS A 16 9.28 17.51 5.16
CA HIS A 16 9.69 17.77 3.78
C HIS A 16 8.90 18.95 3.21
N PRO A 17 9.55 19.95 2.57
CA PRO A 17 8.85 20.98 1.83
C PRO A 17 8.15 20.36 0.60
N ALA A 18 6.96 20.89 0.29
CA ALA A 18 6.08 20.35 -0.74
C ALA A 18 6.50 20.84 -2.14
N ASP A 19 7.14 19.97 -2.93
CA ASP A 19 7.39 20.22 -4.35
C ASP A 19 6.39 19.46 -5.23
N GLY A 20 5.99 20.15 -6.31
CA GLY A 20 4.78 19.94 -7.09
C GLY A 20 4.61 18.56 -7.71
N ALA A 21 3.46 17.95 -7.41
CA ALA A 21 2.83 16.90 -8.21
C ALA A 21 1.32 17.17 -8.25
N GLU A 22 0.70 16.75 -9.35
CA GLU A 22 -0.60 17.16 -9.90
C GLU A 22 -1.79 17.22 -8.91
N GLN A 23 -2.68 18.18 -9.16
CA GLN A 23 -3.76 18.60 -8.29
C GLN A 23 -4.89 17.55 -8.19
N GLY A 24 -4.75 16.62 -7.26
CA GLY A 24 -5.90 15.93 -6.66
C GLY A 24 -6.69 16.90 -5.77
N GLU A 25 -8.02 16.77 -5.75
CA GLU A 25 -8.92 17.59 -4.94
C GLU A 25 -8.51 17.58 -3.46
N ARG A 26 -7.92 18.69 -3.01
CA ARG A 26 -7.58 18.90 -1.60
C ARG A 26 -8.87 19.08 -0.80
N GLN A 27 -9.24 18.07 -0.02
CA GLN A 27 -10.17 18.26 1.10
C GLN A 27 -9.41 18.87 2.28
N ASP A 28 -9.88 20.03 2.75
CA ASP A 28 -9.32 20.73 3.90
C ASP A 28 -9.80 20.06 5.18
N PHE A 29 -8.89 19.31 5.83
CA PHE A 29 -9.17 18.68 7.12
C PHE A 29 -8.61 19.59 8.21
N GLY A 30 -9.47 20.45 8.77
CA GLY A 30 -9.17 21.15 10.02
C GLY A 30 -8.84 20.17 11.15
N PRO A 31 -8.17 20.60 12.24
CA PRO A 31 -7.73 19.70 13.31
C PRO A 31 -8.94 19.06 13.97
N GLN A 32 -9.24 17.81 13.60
CA GLN A 32 -10.13 16.96 14.39
C GLN A 32 -9.37 16.50 15.63
N GLY A 33 -10.04 16.51 16.79
CA GLY A 33 -9.43 16.16 18.07
C GLY A 33 -8.78 14.78 18.10
N THR A 34 -8.11 14.44 19.19
CA THR A 34 -7.39 13.16 19.36
C THR A 34 -8.28 11.98 18.92
N PRO A 35 -7.88 11.20 17.90
CA PRO A 35 -8.70 10.11 17.40
C PRO A 35 -8.86 9.03 18.48
N THR A 36 -10.04 8.97 19.12
CA THR A 36 -10.33 7.96 20.15
C THR A 36 -10.60 6.57 19.58
N GLU A 37 -10.87 6.47 18.27
CA GLU A 37 -11.26 5.21 17.61
C GLU A 37 -10.24 4.67 16.60
N GLU A 38 -9.25 5.46 16.18
CA GLU A 38 -8.33 5.07 15.09
C GLU A 38 -7.54 3.80 15.42
N TRP A 39 -7.13 3.62 16.68
CA TRP A 39 -6.50 2.39 17.17
C TRP A 39 -7.41 1.16 17.10
N LEU A 40 -8.72 1.31 16.97
CA LEU A 40 -9.66 0.20 16.80
C LEU A 40 -9.82 -0.21 15.33
N LEU A 41 -9.31 0.61 14.40
CA LEU A 41 -9.52 0.40 12.97
C LEU A 41 -8.43 -0.45 12.32
N HIS A 42 -7.44 -0.95 13.05
CA HIS A 42 -6.38 -1.80 12.48
C HIS A 42 -6.79 -3.25 12.24
N LYS A 43 -7.97 -3.67 12.69
CA LYS A 43 -8.47 -5.05 12.60
C LYS A 43 -9.97 -5.10 12.31
N THR A 44 -10.46 -6.12 11.60
CA THR A 44 -11.90 -6.36 11.48
C THR A 44 -12.51 -6.83 12.82
N PRO A 45 -13.81 -6.58 13.07
CA PRO A 45 -14.46 -6.94 14.35
C PRO A 45 -14.42 -8.43 14.69
N ASP A 46 -14.41 -9.29 13.68
CA ASP A 46 -14.28 -10.75 13.82
C ASP A 46 -12.83 -11.21 14.05
N GLY A 47 -11.86 -10.28 13.93
CA GLY A 47 -10.46 -10.55 14.11
C GLY A 47 -9.80 -11.33 12.97
N GLN A 48 -10.42 -11.42 11.79
CA GLN A 48 -9.89 -12.20 10.67
C GLN A 48 -8.90 -11.42 9.79
N HIS A 49 -9.04 -10.09 9.70
CA HIS A 49 -8.17 -9.23 8.90
C HIS A 49 -7.46 -8.17 9.76
N PRO A 50 -6.18 -7.85 9.51
CA PRO A 50 -5.38 -8.38 8.42
C PRO A 50 -4.96 -9.84 8.66
N ASP A 51 -5.12 -10.68 7.64
CA ASP A 51 -4.62 -12.05 7.65
C ASP A 51 -3.10 -12.10 7.38
N GLY A 52 -2.52 -13.30 7.38
CA GLY A 52 -1.07 -13.46 7.15
C GLY A 52 -0.61 -12.98 5.77
N VAL A 53 -1.45 -13.10 4.74
CA VAL A 53 -1.13 -12.69 3.36
C VAL A 53 -1.20 -11.16 3.26
N GLU A 54 -2.22 -10.54 3.84
CA GLU A 54 -2.38 -9.09 3.90
C GLU A 54 -1.24 -8.44 4.69
N GLN A 55 -0.85 -9.04 5.82
CA GLN A 55 0.32 -8.60 6.60
C GLN A 55 1.61 -8.73 5.79
N ALA A 56 1.81 -9.84 5.07
CA ALA A 56 2.98 -10.02 4.21
C ALA A 56 3.03 -8.99 3.07
N ARG A 57 1.89 -8.68 2.44
CA ARG A 57 1.79 -7.63 1.41
C ARG A 57 2.10 -6.25 1.98
N LEU A 58 1.56 -5.90 3.14
CA LEU A 58 1.84 -4.61 3.78
C LEU A 58 3.31 -4.52 4.19
N TRP A 59 3.93 -5.62 4.63
CA TRP A 59 5.35 -5.69 4.92
C TRP A 59 6.21 -5.42 3.67
N LEU A 60 5.89 -6.07 2.54
CA LEU A 60 6.59 -5.84 1.26
C LEU A 60 6.46 -4.39 0.80
N LEU A 61 5.25 -3.82 0.89
CA LEU A 61 4.99 -2.41 0.58
C LEU A 61 5.84 -1.50 1.48
N ASN A 62 5.85 -1.76 2.78
CA ASN A 62 6.60 -0.94 3.74
C ASN A 62 8.11 -1.05 3.56
N ARG A 63 8.63 -2.21 3.15
CA ARG A 63 10.04 -2.35 2.75
C ARG A 63 10.38 -1.41 1.60
N ALA A 64 9.55 -1.40 0.55
CA ALA A 64 9.72 -0.51 -0.60
C ALA A 64 9.61 0.97 -0.21
N ARG A 65 8.66 1.32 0.67
CA ARG A 65 8.46 2.69 1.14
C ARG A 65 9.64 3.22 1.96
N GLN A 66 10.19 2.39 2.85
CA GLN A 66 11.24 2.81 3.77
C GLN A 66 12.61 2.92 3.09
N ASN A 67 12.89 2.08 2.09
CA ASN A 67 14.14 2.15 1.33
C ASN A 67 13.89 1.82 -0.16
N PRO A 68 13.40 2.79 -0.95
CA PRO A 68 13.08 2.58 -2.35
C PRO A 68 14.28 2.13 -3.18
N GLU A 69 15.45 2.77 -3.01
CA GLU A 69 16.67 2.40 -3.75
C GLU A 69 17.05 0.93 -3.52
N ALA A 70 17.07 0.48 -2.26
CA ALA A 70 17.36 -0.91 -1.94
C ALA A 70 16.30 -1.88 -2.51
N GLU A 71 15.03 -1.49 -2.54
CA GLU A 71 13.99 -2.31 -3.16
C GLU A 71 14.19 -2.42 -4.68
N GLY A 72 14.54 -1.33 -5.36
CA GLY A 72 14.87 -1.33 -6.77
C GLY A 72 16.02 -2.30 -7.11
N ILE A 73 17.10 -2.24 -6.33
CA ILE A 73 18.23 -3.19 -6.43
C ILE A 73 17.76 -4.62 -6.16
N ARG A 74 16.92 -4.84 -5.15
CA ARG A 74 16.40 -6.17 -4.81
C ARG A 74 15.58 -6.76 -5.95
N LEU A 75 14.64 -6.01 -6.52
CA LEU A 75 13.81 -6.45 -7.64
C LEU A 75 14.66 -6.73 -8.90
N ALA A 76 15.66 -5.88 -9.16
CA ALA A 76 16.61 -6.05 -10.25
C ALA A 76 17.45 -7.32 -10.14
N THR A 77 17.87 -7.69 -8.93
CA THR A 77 18.86 -8.75 -8.68
C THR A 77 18.28 -10.04 -8.08
N SER A 78 16.98 -10.06 -7.77
CA SER A 78 16.33 -11.21 -7.14
C SER A 78 16.42 -12.46 -8.03
N GLN A 79 16.79 -13.57 -7.39
CA GLN A 79 16.78 -14.91 -7.98
C GLN A 79 15.52 -15.71 -7.58
N GLU A 80 14.59 -15.11 -6.83
CA GLU A 80 13.31 -15.74 -6.53
C GLU A 80 12.57 -16.04 -7.84
N PRO A 81 12.15 -17.28 -8.11
CA PRO A 81 11.63 -17.68 -9.41
C PRO A 81 10.51 -16.79 -9.94
N ASP A 82 9.58 -16.37 -9.08
CA ASP A 82 8.45 -15.52 -9.47
C ASP A 82 8.89 -14.09 -9.82
N VAL A 83 9.88 -13.54 -9.11
CA VAL A 83 10.39 -12.19 -9.37
C VAL A 83 11.25 -12.19 -10.63
N ALA A 84 12.14 -13.16 -10.75
CA ALA A 84 12.98 -13.31 -11.93
C ALA A 84 12.14 -13.61 -13.18
N GLY A 85 11.20 -14.56 -13.07
CA GLY A 85 10.29 -14.92 -14.14
C GLY A 85 9.40 -13.75 -14.57
N GLY A 86 8.86 -12.97 -13.62
CA GLY A 86 8.08 -11.77 -13.95
C GLY A 86 8.91 -10.70 -14.67
N ARG A 87 10.11 -10.44 -14.17
CA ARG A 87 11.05 -9.48 -14.79
C ARG A 87 11.42 -9.88 -16.22
N ASP A 88 11.67 -11.16 -16.45
CA ASP A 88 12.02 -11.69 -17.77
C ASP A 88 10.80 -11.71 -18.71
N PHE A 89 9.63 -12.12 -18.21
CA PHE A 89 8.38 -12.18 -18.99
C PHE A 89 7.92 -10.80 -19.48
N PHE A 90 8.06 -9.77 -18.65
CA PHE A 90 7.69 -8.39 -18.99
C PHE A 90 8.82 -7.60 -19.65
N GLU A 91 9.96 -8.23 -19.96
CA GLU A 91 11.13 -7.59 -20.56
C GLU A 91 11.55 -6.31 -19.81
N VAL A 92 11.56 -6.37 -18.48
CA VAL A 92 11.79 -5.20 -17.63
C VAL A 92 13.19 -4.62 -17.88
N ASP A 93 13.26 -3.33 -18.20
CA ASP A 93 14.53 -2.60 -18.24
C ASP A 93 15.07 -2.43 -16.81
N ILE A 94 16.16 -3.14 -16.52
CA ILE A 94 16.75 -3.21 -15.18
C ILE A 94 17.41 -1.90 -14.78
N ALA A 95 18.07 -1.24 -15.72
CA ALA A 95 18.72 0.03 -15.45
C ALA A 95 17.66 1.10 -15.15
N LEU A 96 16.57 1.11 -15.92
CA LEU A 96 15.45 2.01 -15.66
C LEU A 96 14.75 1.68 -14.33
N LEU A 97 14.48 0.40 -14.04
CA LEU A 97 13.88 -0.02 -12.76
C LEU A 97 14.69 0.52 -11.55
N GLN A 98 16.01 0.35 -11.57
CA GLN A 98 16.86 0.83 -10.48
C GLN A 98 16.88 2.36 -10.41
N ALA A 99 16.97 3.04 -11.54
CA ALA A 99 16.98 4.50 -11.60
C ALA A 99 15.67 5.13 -11.08
N GLU A 100 14.52 4.58 -11.48
CA GLU A 100 13.21 5.03 -11.02
C GLU A 100 13.03 4.83 -9.52
N PHE A 101 13.41 3.66 -8.99
CA PHE A 101 13.33 3.41 -7.55
C PHE A 101 14.29 4.29 -6.74
N ALA A 102 15.49 4.56 -7.23
CA ALA A 102 16.45 5.47 -6.59
C ALA A 102 15.96 6.93 -6.58
N SER A 103 15.04 7.30 -7.48
CA SER A 103 14.45 8.65 -7.52
C SER A 103 13.40 8.91 -6.43
N TYR A 104 12.82 7.85 -5.85
CA TYR A 104 11.78 7.99 -4.83
C TYR A 104 12.37 8.35 -3.45
N ALA A 105 11.84 9.41 -2.85
CA ALA A 105 12.11 9.72 -1.46
C ALA A 105 11.50 8.66 -0.53
N PRO A 106 12.23 8.17 0.49
CA PRO A 106 11.68 7.31 1.53
C PRO A 106 10.40 7.88 2.17
N LYS A 107 9.48 7.00 2.52
CA LYS A 107 8.21 7.32 3.20
C LYS A 107 8.06 6.50 4.47
N PRO A 108 7.39 7.06 5.51
CA PRO A 108 7.00 6.29 6.68
C PRO A 108 6.18 5.04 6.30
N PRO A 109 6.26 3.95 7.09
CA PRO A 109 5.44 2.78 6.87
C PRO A 109 3.95 3.13 6.88
N ALA A 110 3.19 2.53 5.97
CA ALA A 110 1.74 2.53 6.03
C ALA A 110 1.27 1.54 7.10
N ALA A 111 0.15 1.86 7.74
CA ALA A 111 -0.57 0.97 8.66
C ALA A 111 -1.80 0.38 7.96
N PHE A 112 -2.27 -0.75 8.46
CA PHE A 112 -3.53 -1.32 8.01
C PHE A 112 -4.71 -0.50 8.55
N ASP A 113 -5.73 -0.28 7.71
CA ASP A 113 -6.99 0.36 8.10
C ASP A 113 -8.16 -0.49 7.58
N ARG A 114 -9.05 -0.92 8.48
CA ARG A 114 -10.18 -1.79 8.18
C ARG A 114 -11.18 -1.16 7.21
N ARG A 115 -11.24 0.17 7.14
CA ARG A 115 -12.11 0.88 6.19
C ARG A 115 -11.56 0.77 4.78
N LEU A 116 -10.24 0.89 4.63
CA LEU A 116 -9.57 0.66 3.34
C LEU A 116 -9.67 -0.80 2.91
N TYR A 117 -9.55 -1.73 3.86
CA TYR A 117 -9.82 -3.15 3.61
C TYR A 117 -11.25 -3.36 3.09
N GLU A 118 -12.26 -2.82 3.78
CA GLU A 118 -13.66 -2.99 3.38
C GLU A 118 -13.95 -2.40 2.00
N ALA A 119 -13.42 -1.20 1.73
CA ALA A 119 -13.51 -0.58 0.41
C ALA A 119 -12.84 -1.44 -0.70
N ALA A 120 -11.65 -1.98 -0.43
CA ALA A 120 -10.92 -2.85 -1.36
C ALA A 120 -11.62 -4.19 -1.60
N ARG A 121 -12.21 -4.78 -0.54
CA ARG A 121 -13.00 -6.02 -0.61
C ARG A 121 -14.23 -5.82 -1.50
N LEU A 122 -15.02 -4.78 -1.24
CA LEU A 122 -16.21 -4.45 -2.03
C LEU A 122 -15.86 -4.10 -3.48
N HIS A 123 -14.71 -3.46 -3.73
CA HIS A 123 -14.23 -3.21 -5.10
C HIS A 123 -13.86 -4.52 -5.80
N SER A 124 -13.17 -5.42 -5.11
CA SER A 124 -12.80 -6.73 -5.66
C SER A 124 -14.02 -7.60 -5.98
N GLU A 125 -15.04 -7.59 -5.13
CA GLU A 125 -16.30 -8.31 -5.36
C GLU A 125 -17.08 -7.79 -6.57
N ASP A 126 -17.11 -6.46 -6.75
CA ASP A 126 -17.70 -5.83 -7.93
C ASP A 126 -16.95 -6.18 -9.22
N LEU A 127 -15.61 -6.16 -9.18
CA LEU A 127 -14.78 -6.57 -10.31
C LEU A 127 -15.02 -8.04 -10.70
N ILE A 128 -15.17 -8.92 -9.72
CA ILE A 128 -15.52 -10.34 -9.95
C ILE A 128 -16.92 -10.44 -10.56
N ALA A 129 -17.91 -9.74 -10.01
CA ALA A 129 -19.29 -9.81 -10.47
C ALA A 129 -19.47 -9.31 -11.92
N ARG A 130 -18.63 -8.37 -12.35
CA ARG A 130 -18.63 -7.80 -13.70
C ARG A 130 -17.64 -8.45 -14.65
N ASP A 131 -16.84 -9.41 -14.20
CA ASP A 131 -15.72 -9.99 -14.94
C ASP A 131 -14.79 -8.91 -15.53
N ALA A 132 -14.32 -8.00 -14.67
CA ALA A 132 -13.60 -6.79 -15.08
C ALA A 132 -12.30 -6.58 -14.28
N GLN A 133 -11.41 -5.76 -14.83
CA GLN A 133 -10.22 -5.24 -14.15
C GLN A 133 -10.09 -3.74 -14.46
N ASP A 134 -10.68 -2.91 -13.60
CA ASP A 134 -10.74 -1.46 -13.77
C ASP A 134 -10.68 -0.71 -12.42
N HIS A 135 -10.60 0.62 -12.50
CA HIS A 135 -10.59 1.51 -11.35
C HIS A 135 -11.96 2.14 -11.04
N ASN A 136 -13.04 1.63 -11.64
CA ASN A 136 -14.35 2.29 -11.60
C ASN A 136 -14.98 2.19 -10.20
N GLY A 137 -15.32 3.34 -9.61
CA GLY A 137 -16.02 3.42 -8.32
C GLY A 137 -15.18 3.07 -7.08
N GLN A 138 -13.88 2.82 -7.21
CA GLN A 138 -13.03 2.48 -6.05
C GLN A 138 -12.94 3.62 -5.02
N ILE A 139 -12.94 4.88 -5.49
CA ILE A 139 -12.79 6.06 -4.63
C ILE A 139 -14.07 6.31 -3.83
N ASP A 140 -15.23 6.10 -4.46
CA ASP A 140 -16.53 6.24 -3.77
C ASP A 140 -16.65 5.21 -2.65
N ARG A 141 -16.21 3.97 -2.87
CA ARG A 141 -16.16 2.94 -1.81
C ARG A 141 -15.28 3.32 -0.63
N ILE A 142 -14.16 4.03 -0.85
CA ILE A 142 -13.30 4.54 0.23
C ILE A 142 -14.04 5.61 1.05
N ARG A 143 -14.77 6.50 0.37
CA ARG A 143 -15.62 7.52 1.01
C ARG A 143 -16.76 6.89 1.81
N ASP A 144 -17.44 5.91 1.22
CA ASP A 144 -18.55 5.18 1.84
C ASP A 144 -18.10 4.37 3.07
N ALA A 145 -16.88 3.83 3.04
CA ALA A 145 -16.24 3.19 4.19
C ALA A 145 -15.82 4.19 5.30
N GLY A 146 -15.95 5.49 5.06
CA GLY A 146 -15.64 6.55 6.01
C GLY A 146 -14.14 6.80 6.22
N PHE A 147 -13.28 6.38 5.28
CA PHE A 147 -11.86 6.71 5.32
C PHE A 147 -11.64 8.13 4.80
N GLN A 148 -11.00 8.97 5.62
CA GLN A 148 -10.70 10.36 5.28
C GLN A 148 -9.30 10.45 4.65
N PHE A 149 -9.17 11.14 3.52
CA PHE A 149 -7.89 11.24 2.81
C PHE A 149 -7.76 12.57 2.06
N SER A 150 -6.55 13.16 2.06
CA SER A 150 -6.22 14.27 1.14
C SER A 150 -5.69 13.76 -0.19
N PHE A 151 -5.08 12.57 -0.19
CA PHE A 151 -4.61 11.87 -1.39
C PHE A 151 -4.78 10.37 -1.17
N VAL A 152 -5.16 9.66 -2.22
CA VAL A 152 -5.27 8.21 -2.21
C VAL A 152 -4.77 7.64 -3.53
N ARG A 153 -4.18 6.45 -3.47
CA ARG A 153 -3.77 5.66 -4.64
C ARG A 153 -4.29 4.24 -4.45
N VAL A 154 -4.70 3.62 -5.54
CA VAL A 154 -5.26 2.26 -5.53
C VAL A 154 -4.59 1.46 -6.63
N ASN A 155 -4.16 0.26 -6.30
CA ASN A 155 -3.67 -0.72 -7.26
C ASN A 155 -4.73 -1.82 -7.41
N VAL A 156 -5.02 -2.19 -8.65
CA VAL A 156 -5.94 -3.28 -8.98
C VAL A 156 -5.15 -4.30 -9.78
N PHE A 157 -5.21 -5.57 -9.37
CA PHE A 157 -4.55 -6.66 -10.06
C PHE A 157 -5.38 -7.93 -9.91
N ALA A 158 -5.63 -8.60 -11.04
CA ALA A 158 -6.21 -9.94 -11.06
C ALA A 158 -5.49 -10.77 -12.12
N PHE A 159 -5.37 -12.07 -11.85
CA PHE A 159 -4.80 -13.04 -12.78
C PHE A 159 -5.61 -14.33 -12.72
N THR A 160 -5.56 -15.11 -13.79
CA THR A 160 -6.13 -16.45 -13.85
C THR A 160 -5.09 -17.40 -14.42
N PHE A 161 -5.11 -18.65 -13.96
CA PHE A 161 -4.34 -19.70 -14.61
C PHE A 161 -5.18 -20.26 -15.76
N HIS A 162 -4.70 -20.11 -16.99
CA HIS A 162 -5.24 -20.89 -18.09
C HIS A 162 -4.78 -22.34 -17.92
N ARG A 163 -5.66 -23.22 -17.42
CA ARG A 163 -5.42 -24.65 -17.49
C ARG A 163 -5.60 -25.10 -18.93
N ILE A 164 -4.50 -25.47 -19.58
CA ILE A 164 -4.47 -26.16 -20.87
C ILE A 164 -4.92 -27.61 -20.68
#